data_AF-A0A093PAV3-F1
#
_entry.id   AF-A0A093PAV3-F1
#
_cell.length_a   1.000
_cell.length_b   1.000
_cell.length_c   1.000
_cell.angle_alpha   90.00
_cell.angle_beta   90.00
_cell.angle_gamma   90.00
#
_symmetry.space_group_name_H-M   'P 1'
#
loop_
_entity.id
_entity.type
_entity.pdbx_description
1 polymer ?
#
loop_
_entity_poly.entity_id
_entity_poly.type
_entity_poly.pdbx_seq_one_letter_code
_entity_poly.pdbx_strand_id
1 'polypeptide(L)'
;PGFENLTMGYNKYLRPYFGGEPVQIAMSLDIASISSISESDMDYTATIYLRQRWTDPRLVFHGNKSFTLDARLVELLWVPDTYIVESKRSFLHDVTVGNRLIRLFSNGTILYALRITTTVACNMDLSKYPMDTQTCRLQLESWGYDENDVIFTWLRGNDSVHGIEKLRLSQYTVERYYTLVSKSQQETGSYPQLILQFELRRNVLYFILETYVPSTLLVMLSWVSFWITLDSVPARTCIGVTTVLSMTTLMIGSRSSLSKTNCFIKAIDVYLGICFSFIFGALVEYAVAHYSSSQKYAAKAPQEGPANELTKEMEEVNITNILNSSNTSYERKISFTSIEISSDNVNCSDLTMKTHEKIKCVLRNKMHRIIGYFTIQNPSNVDHYSKLLFPLFFMLVNVFYWAYYLYF
;
A
#
# COMPACT_ATOMS: atom_id res chain seq x y z
N PRO A 1 -61.66 1.02 10.26
CA PRO A 1 -61.52 0.47 8.89
C PRO A 1 -60.33 -0.51 8.84
N GLY A 2 -60.58 -1.78 8.53
CA GLY A 2 -59.50 -2.76 8.33
C GLY A 2 -58.63 -2.36 7.13
N PHE A 3 -57.35 -2.71 7.17
CA PHE A 3 -56.40 -2.43 6.08
C PHE A 3 -56.88 -3.00 4.74
N GLU A 4 -57.57 -4.14 4.76
CA GLU A 4 -58.18 -4.77 3.59
C GLU A 4 -59.15 -3.85 2.83
N ASN A 5 -59.95 -3.06 3.56
CA ASN A 5 -60.87 -2.09 2.94
C ASN A 5 -60.12 -0.92 2.29
N LEU A 6 -58.95 -0.53 2.82
CA LEU A 6 -58.12 0.51 2.19
C LEU A 6 -57.46 0.01 0.89
N THR A 7 -57.16 -1.28 0.81
CA THR A 7 -56.50 -1.87 -0.37
C THR A 7 -57.48 -2.39 -1.43
N MET A 8 -58.79 -2.20 -1.24
CA MET A 8 -59.80 -2.66 -2.21
C MET A 8 -59.65 -1.91 -3.54
N GLY A 9 -59.33 -2.63 -4.62
CA GLY A 9 -59.06 -2.04 -5.93
C GLY A 9 -57.68 -1.39 -6.07
N TYR A 10 -56.79 -1.56 -5.08
CA TYR A 10 -55.43 -1.05 -5.15
C TYR A 10 -54.57 -1.87 -6.12
N ASN A 11 -54.08 -1.24 -7.19
CA ASN A 11 -53.10 -1.85 -8.09
C ASN A 11 -51.67 -1.47 -7.68
N LYS A 12 -50.97 -2.43 -7.06
CA LYS A 12 -49.59 -2.26 -6.59
C LYS A 12 -48.55 -2.15 -7.69
N TYR A 13 -48.87 -2.58 -8.92
CA TYR A 13 -47.93 -2.51 -10.05
C TYR A 13 -47.85 -1.11 -10.68
N LEU A 14 -48.77 -0.22 -10.31
CA LEU A 14 -48.81 1.15 -10.77
C LEU A 14 -48.35 2.09 -9.64
N ARG A 15 -47.39 2.96 -9.97
CA ARG A 15 -46.94 4.02 -9.06
C ARG A 15 -48.11 4.96 -8.69
N PRO A 16 -48.06 5.59 -7.51
CA PRO A 16 -48.94 6.71 -7.21
C PRO A 16 -48.88 7.78 -8.31
N TYR A 17 -50.01 8.43 -8.59
CA TYR A 17 -50.12 9.45 -9.64
C TYR A 17 -49.72 8.96 -11.04
N PHE A 18 -49.94 7.68 -11.36
CA PHE A 18 -49.65 7.13 -12.69
C PHE A 18 -50.31 7.95 -13.81
N GLY A 19 -49.52 8.37 -14.80
CA GLY A 19 -49.94 9.25 -15.90
C GLY A 19 -49.97 10.75 -15.55
N GLY A 20 -49.56 11.12 -14.33
CA GLY A 20 -49.41 12.50 -13.88
C GLY A 20 -48.02 12.76 -13.29
N GLU A 21 -47.96 13.66 -12.30
CA GLU A 21 -46.73 14.14 -11.68
C GLU A 21 -45.82 13.01 -11.14
N PRO A 22 -44.49 13.23 -11.11
CA PRO A 22 -43.54 12.29 -10.54
C PRO A 22 -43.76 12.12 -9.02
N VAL A 23 -43.56 10.90 -8.54
CA VAL A 23 -43.65 10.61 -7.11
C VAL A 23 -42.40 11.14 -6.41
N GLN A 24 -42.59 12.07 -5.47
CA GLN A 24 -41.49 12.55 -4.64
C GLN A 24 -41.20 11.56 -3.51
N ILE A 25 -39.97 11.07 -3.46
CA ILE A 25 -39.50 10.12 -2.45
C ILE A 25 -38.42 10.79 -1.62
N ALA A 26 -38.79 11.14 -0.39
CA ALA A 26 -37.87 11.71 0.58
C ALA A 26 -37.18 10.60 1.37
N MET A 27 -35.85 10.57 1.31
CA MET A 27 -35.03 9.54 1.93
C MET A 27 -34.24 10.08 3.12
N SER A 28 -34.01 9.20 4.10
CA SER A 28 -33.06 9.41 5.19
C SER A 28 -32.33 8.11 5.51
N LEU A 29 -31.07 8.23 5.93
CA LEU A 29 -30.18 7.12 6.21
C LEU A 29 -29.74 7.17 7.67
N ASP A 30 -29.65 6.00 8.29
CA ASP A 30 -29.06 5.84 9.60
C ASP A 30 -27.97 4.77 9.51
N ILE A 31 -26.71 5.17 9.66
CA ILE A 31 -25.58 4.26 9.53
C ILE A 31 -25.34 3.60 10.88
N ALA A 32 -25.69 2.33 10.97
CA ALA A 32 -25.53 1.55 12.20
C ALA A 32 -24.07 1.20 12.45
N SER A 33 -23.37 0.77 11.39
CA SER A 33 -21.96 0.40 11.45
C SER A 33 -21.33 0.38 10.06
N ILE A 34 -20.01 0.60 10.02
CA ILE A 34 -19.14 0.23 8.89
C ILE A 34 -18.17 -0.80 9.46
N SER A 35 -18.27 -2.06 9.04
CA SER A 35 -17.65 -3.19 9.73
C SER A 35 -16.38 -3.69 9.08
N SER A 36 -16.37 -3.81 7.75
CA SER A 36 -15.24 -4.37 6.99
C SER A 36 -14.85 -3.37 5.92
N ILE A 37 -13.63 -2.86 5.97
CA ILE A 37 -13.04 -2.06 4.89
C ILE A 37 -11.93 -2.92 4.32
N SER A 38 -12.06 -3.34 3.06
CA SER A 38 -11.11 -4.21 2.37
C SER A 38 -10.31 -3.38 1.38
N GLU A 39 -9.06 -3.06 1.71
CA GLU A 39 -8.12 -2.43 0.76
C GLU A 39 -7.75 -3.39 -0.38
N SER A 40 -7.90 -4.70 -0.14
CA SER A 40 -7.59 -5.72 -1.12
C SER A 40 -8.64 -5.83 -2.22
N ASP A 41 -9.91 -5.77 -1.82
CA ASP A 41 -11.04 -5.90 -2.73
C ASP A 41 -11.57 -4.52 -3.19
N MET A 42 -11.02 -3.43 -2.65
CA MET A 42 -11.49 -2.06 -2.89
C MET A 42 -13.00 -1.94 -2.58
N ASP A 43 -13.41 -2.37 -1.39
CA ASP A 43 -14.79 -2.28 -0.93
C ASP A 43 -14.92 -2.03 0.57
N TYR A 44 -16.13 -1.65 0.97
CA TYR A 44 -16.51 -1.55 2.37
C TYR A 44 -17.89 -2.16 2.61
N THR A 45 -18.08 -2.74 3.79
CA THR A 45 -19.37 -3.26 4.26
C THR A 45 -19.97 -2.32 5.28
N ALA A 46 -21.20 -1.87 5.02
CA ALA A 46 -21.97 -1.02 5.91
C ALA A 46 -23.33 -1.65 6.24
N THR A 47 -23.75 -1.50 7.49
CA THR A 47 -25.14 -1.75 7.90
C THR A 47 -25.86 -0.42 8.02
N ILE A 48 -26.92 -0.26 7.23
CA ILE A 48 -27.70 0.97 7.15
C ILE A 48 -29.17 0.68 7.42
N TYR A 49 -29.86 1.65 8.04
CA TYR A 49 -31.31 1.72 8.01
C TYR A 49 -31.72 2.77 6.98
N LEU A 50 -32.30 2.30 5.88
CA LEU A 50 -32.86 3.14 4.85
C LEU A 50 -34.31 3.46 5.22
N ARG A 51 -34.67 4.75 5.24
CA ARG A 51 -36.03 5.23 5.46
C ARG A 51 -36.48 6.02 4.25
N GLN A 52 -37.59 5.62 3.66
CA GLN A 52 -38.18 6.23 2.49
C GLN A 52 -39.58 6.74 2.82
N ARG A 53 -39.92 7.92 2.32
CA ARG A 53 -41.22 8.55 2.50
C ARG A 53 -41.78 9.02 1.18
N TRP A 54 -42.99 8.58 0.87
CA TRP A 54 -43.76 9.05 -0.28
C TRP A 54 -45.23 9.19 0.11
N THR A 55 -46.04 9.79 -0.75
CA THR A 55 -47.47 9.97 -0.53
C THR A 55 -48.26 9.21 -1.59
N ASP A 56 -49.20 8.38 -1.16
CA ASP A 56 -50.13 7.65 -2.02
C ASP A 56 -51.58 8.06 -1.71
N PRO A 57 -52.25 8.82 -2.59
CA PRO A 57 -53.64 9.27 -2.39
C PRO A 57 -54.64 8.13 -2.21
N ARG A 58 -54.34 6.94 -2.75
CA ARG A 58 -55.24 5.78 -2.70
C ARG A 58 -55.38 5.21 -1.29
N LEU A 59 -54.46 5.56 -0.38
CA LEU A 59 -54.37 5.02 0.99
C LEU A 59 -54.75 6.06 2.05
N VAL A 60 -55.42 7.14 1.66
CA VAL A 60 -55.95 8.15 2.57
C VAL A 60 -57.09 7.57 3.40
N PHE A 61 -57.11 7.86 4.70
CA PHE A 61 -58.18 7.40 5.59
C PHE A 61 -58.54 8.46 6.63
N HIS A 62 -59.77 8.41 7.12
CA HIS A 62 -60.25 9.34 8.13
C HIS A 62 -59.63 9.08 9.51
N GLY A 63 -59.05 10.11 10.11
CA GLY A 63 -58.50 10.12 11.46
C GLY A 63 -57.20 10.91 11.56
N ASN A 64 -56.69 11.11 12.78
CA ASN A 64 -55.41 11.78 13.03
C ASN A 64 -54.30 10.83 13.52
N LYS A 65 -54.60 9.54 13.67
CA LYS A 65 -53.63 8.55 14.16
C LYS A 65 -52.95 7.86 12.99
N SER A 66 -51.62 7.75 13.06
CA SER A 66 -50.83 6.88 12.18
C SER A 66 -50.89 5.44 12.69
N PHE A 67 -50.90 4.46 11.78
CA PHE A 67 -50.83 3.04 12.15
C PHE A 67 -49.53 2.43 11.64
N THR A 68 -48.89 1.61 12.48
CA THR A 68 -47.77 0.76 12.08
C THR A 68 -48.35 -0.54 11.54
N LEU A 69 -47.95 -0.92 10.34
CA LEU A 69 -48.39 -2.14 9.67
C LEU A 69 -47.35 -3.25 9.85
N ASP A 70 -47.82 -4.49 9.84
CA ASP A 70 -46.95 -5.67 9.81
C ASP A 70 -46.13 -5.69 8.51
N ALA A 71 -44.88 -6.12 8.58
CA ALA A 71 -43.95 -6.20 7.45
C ALA A 71 -44.48 -7.02 6.27
N ARG A 72 -45.33 -8.02 6.51
CA ARG A 72 -45.91 -8.90 5.47
C ARG A 72 -46.88 -8.15 4.55
N LEU A 73 -47.50 -7.07 5.04
CA LEU A 73 -48.43 -6.26 4.24
C LEU A 73 -47.72 -5.42 3.18
N VAL A 74 -46.37 -5.34 3.19
CA VAL A 74 -45.61 -4.63 2.15
C VAL A 74 -45.87 -5.19 0.76
N GLU A 75 -46.15 -6.49 0.65
CA GLU A 75 -46.36 -7.16 -0.64
C GLU A 75 -47.64 -6.71 -1.35
N LEU A 76 -48.55 -6.03 -0.64
CA LEU A 76 -49.79 -5.49 -1.17
C LEU A 76 -49.66 -4.03 -1.62
N LEU A 77 -48.56 -3.36 -1.26
CA LEU A 77 -48.32 -1.95 -1.52
C LEU A 77 -47.34 -1.76 -2.68
N TRP A 78 -47.47 -0.65 -3.40
CA TRP A 78 -46.40 -0.20 -4.28
C TRP A 78 -45.24 0.30 -3.42
N VAL A 79 -44.03 -0.12 -3.75
CA VAL A 79 -42.79 0.29 -3.10
C VAL A 79 -41.81 0.71 -4.18
N PRO A 80 -41.09 1.84 -4.02
CA PRO A 80 -40.06 2.25 -4.97
C PRO A 80 -38.93 1.23 -5.09
N ASP A 81 -38.39 1.14 -6.29
CA ASP A 81 -37.32 0.22 -6.72
C ASP A 81 -35.92 0.78 -6.45
N THR A 82 -35.70 1.29 -5.24
CA THR A 82 -34.40 1.84 -4.85
C THR A 82 -33.35 0.73 -4.77
N TYR A 83 -32.29 0.86 -5.56
CA TYR A 83 -31.14 -0.04 -5.54
C TYR A 83 -29.85 0.71 -5.22
N ILE A 84 -28.82 -0.03 -4.84
CA ILE A 84 -27.49 0.51 -4.51
C ILE A 84 -26.57 0.21 -5.70
N VAL A 85 -26.10 1.27 -6.38
CA VAL A 85 -25.42 1.18 -7.69
C VAL A 85 -24.18 0.28 -7.65
N GLU A 86 -23.26 0.57 -6.74
CA GLU A 86 -21.95 -0.12 -6.64
C GLU A 86 -21.97 -1.28 -5.62
N SER A 87 -23.15 -1.86 -5.37
CA SER A 87 -23.29 -2.99 -4.43
C SER A 87 -22.76 -4.29 -5.05
N LYS A 88 -21.67 -4.83 -4.50
CA LYS A 88 -21.19 -6.19 -4.85
C LYS A 88 -22.09 -7.28 -4.26
N ARG A 89 -22.53 -7.10 -3.01
CA ARG A 89 -23.43 -8.01 -2.30
C ARG A 89 -24.26 -7.21 -1.31
N SER A 90 -25.56 -7.46 -1.27
CA SER A 90 -26.48 -6.84 -0.31
C SER A 90 -27.47 -7.86 0.21
N PHE A 91 -27.81 -7.77 1.49
CA PHE A 91 -28.84 -8.60 2.09
C PHE A 91 -29.71 -7.81 3.06
N LEU A 92 -30.96 -8.23 3.14
CA LEU A 92 -31.93 -7.76 4.13
C LEU A 92 -31.83 -8.63 5.38
N HIS A 93 -32.08 -8.03 6.54
CA HIS A 93 -32.07 -8.76 7.81
C HIS A 93 -33.45 -9.34 8.11
N ASP A 94 -33.57 -10.66 8.11
CA ASP A 94 -34.87 -11.35 8.24
C ASP A 94 -35.10 -12.06 9.59
N VAL A 95 -34.15 -11.96 10.53
CA VAL A 95 -34.24 -12.59 11.85
C VAL A 95 -34.77 -11.60 12.90
N THR A 96 -35.76 -11.94 13.73
CA THR A 96 -36.64 -13.13 13.69
C THR A 96 -37.81 -12.99 12.71
N VAL A 97 -38.06 -11.77 12.25
CA VAL A 97 -39.00 -11.39 11.18
C VAL A 97 -38.28 -10.36 10.30
N GLY A 98 -38.64 -10.28 9.02
CA GLY A 98 -38.16 -9.25 8.09
C GLY A 98 -38.11 -7.87 8.76
N ASN A 99 -36.92 -7.27 8.87
CA ASN A 99 -36.69 -5.97 9.50
C ASN A 99 -37.17 -4.84 8.58
N ARG A 100 -38.48 -4.80 8.35
CA ARG A 100 -39.21 -3.81 7.58
C ARG A 100 -40.24 -3.15 8.49
N LEU A 101 -40.23 -1.84 8.53
CA LEU A 101 -41.22 -1.04 9.24
C LEU A 101 -42.02 -0.27 8.19
N ILE A 102 -43.35 -0.39 8.26
CA ILE A 102 -44.25 0.40 7.43
C ILE A 102 -45.15 1.19 8.39
N ARG A 103 -45.22 2.50 8.19
CA ARG A 103 -46.13 3.36 8.94
C ARG A 103 -46.93 4.19 7.97
N LEU A 104 -48.25 4.02 8.02
CA LEU A 104 -49.19 4.77 7.21
C LEU A 104 -49.74 5.94 8.03
N PHE A 105 -49.68 7.14 7.46
CA PHE A 105 -50.25 8.36 8.00
C PHE A 105 -51.61 8.62 7.35
N SER A 106 -52.50 9.33 8.05
CA SER A 106 -53.88 9.56 7.59
C SER A 106 -53.99 10.38 6.30
N ASN A 107 -52.99 11.20 6.01
CA ASN A 107 -52.85 11.96 4.76
C ASN A 107 -52.37 11.11 3.58
N GLY A 108 -52.22 9.79 3.72
CA GLY A 108 -51.71 8.90 2.68
C GLY A 108 -50.18 8.86 2.57
N THR A 109 -49.44 9.57 3.45
CA THR A 109 -47.99 9.43 3.51
C THR A 109 -47.61 8.07 4.08
N ILE A 110 -46.66 7.40 3.44
CA ILE A 110 -46.11 6.12 3.86
C ILE A 110 -44.66 6.36 4.28
N LEU A 111 -44.30 5.88 5.47
CA LEU A 111 -42.91 5.71 5.88
C LEU A 111 -42.56 4.22 5.78
N TYR A 112 -41.63 3.90 4.90
CA TYR A 112 -41.06 2.57 4.75
C TYR A 112 -39.62 2.61 5.25
N ALA A 113 -39.27 1.74 6.19
CA ALA A 113 -37.91 1.62 6.68
C ALA A 113 -37.44 0.18 6.62
N LEU A 114 -36.18 -0.04 6.25
CA LEU A 114 -35.58 -1.36 6.14
C LEU A 114 -34.12 -1.33 6.60
N ARG A 115 -33.67 -2.45 7.19
CA ARG A 115 -32.27 -2.66 7.55
C ARG A 115 -31.56 -3.43 6.44
N ILE A 116 -30.50 -2.85 5.90
CA ILE A 116 -29.70 -3.42 4.81
C ILE A 116 -28.27 -3.56 5.31
N THR A 117 -27.64 -4.71 5.07
CA THR A 117 -26.18 -4.79 5.05
C THR A 117 -25.73 -4.91 3.61
N THR A 118 -24.85 -4.00 3.20
CA THR A 118 -24.36 -3.91 1.83
C THR A 118 -22.84 -3.85 1.83
N THR A 119 -22.22 -4.57 0.90
CA THR A 119 -20.81 -4.41 0.54
C THR A 119 -20.76 -3.62 -0.76
N VAL A 120 -20.18 -2.43 -0.70
CA VAL A 120 -20.16 -1.45 -1.77
C VAL A 120 -18.73 -1.24 -2.24
N ALA A 121 -18.51 -1.21 -3.54
CA ALA A 121 -17.21 -0.90 -4.11
C ALA A 121 -16.79 0.54 -3.76
N CYS A 122 -15.54 0.71 -3.35
CA CYS A 122 -14.91 2.00 -3.10
C CYS A 122 -13.48 1.93 -3.64
N ASN A 123 -13.25 2.63 -4.75
CA ASN A 123 -11.92 2.69 -5.35
C ASN A 123 -11.00 3.59 -4.49
N MET A 124 -10.10 2.97 -3.74
CA MET A 124 -9.21 3.65 -2.80
C MET A 124 -7.88 4.02 -3.46
N ASP A 125 -7.38 5.23 -3.19
CA ASP A 125 -6.03 5.61 -3.58
C ASP A 125 -5.04 5.30 -2.46
N LEU A 126 -4.28 4.22 -2.63
CA LEU A 126 -3.31 3.75 -1.64
C LEU A 126 -1.90 4.34 -1.84
N SER A 127 -1.72 5.32 -2.75
CA SER A 127 -0.40 5.92 -3.01
C SER A 127 0.29 6.45 -1.74
N LYS A 128 -0.48 7.09 -0.86
CA LYS A 128 -0.01 7.63 0.43
C LYS A 128 -0.10 6.67 1.60
N TYR A 129 -0.42 5.39 1.37
CA TYR A 129 -0.58 4.42 2.45
C TYR A 129 0.66 4.33 3.36
N PRO A 130 0.51 4.40 4.70
CA PRO A 130 -0.73 4.39 5.50
C PRO A 130 -1.26 5.79 5.91
N MET A 131 -0.69 6.88 5.38
CA MET A 131 -1.09 8.27 5.66
C MET A 131 -2.21 8.74 4.70
N ASP A 132 -3.00 7.81 4.19
CA ASP A 132 -4.02 8.03 3.19
C ASP A 132 -5.35 8.52 3.77
N THR A 133 -6.09 9.27 2.95
CA THR A 133 -7.49 9.63 3.20
C THR A 133 -8.31 9.12 2.03
N GLN A 134 -9.30 8.27 2.32
CA GLN A 134 -10.12 7.62 1.32
C GLN A 134 -11.48 8.28 1.22
N THR A 135 -11.95 8.47 -0.01
CA THR A 135 -13.27 9.02 -0.28
C THR A 135 -14.17 7.92 -0.79
N CYS A 136 -15.13 7.50 0.03
CA CYS A 136 -16.10 6.48 -0.37
C CYS A 136 -17.48 7.09 -0.58
N ARG A 137 -18.26 6.45 -1.46
CA ARG A 137 -19.61 6.88 -1.83
C ARG A 137 -20.58 5.73 -1.58
N LEU A 138 -21.77 6.08 -1.11
CA LEU A 138 -22.94 5.22 -1.10
C LEU A 138 -23.99 5.88 -2.00
N GLN A 139 -24.33 5.20 -3.10
CA GLN A 139 -25.24 5.72 -4.12
C GLN A 139 -26.54 4.93 -4.10
N LEU A 140 -27.67 5.65 -4.04
CA LEU A 140 -29.02 5.11 -4.13
C LEU A 140 -29.65 5.63 -5.41
N GLU A 141 -30.19 4.74 -6.23
CA GLU A 141 -30.76 5.08 -7.54
C GLU A 141 -32.05 4.30 -7.77
N SER A 142 -32.93 4.80 -8.63
CA SER A 142 -34.10 4.04 -9.11
C SER A 142 -33.68 3.13 -10.25
N TRP A 143 -34.13 1.88 -10.23
CA TRP A 143 -33.75 0.89 -11.25
C TRP A 143 -34.50 1.08 -12.58
N GLY A 144 -35.81 1.31 -12.51
CA GLY A 144 -36.72 1.31 -13.65
C GLY A 144 -37.48 2.63 -13.86
N TYR A 145 -37.61 3.47 -12.83
CA TYR A 145 -38.32 4.75 -12.96
C TYR A 145 -37.36 5.89 -13.31
N ASP A 146 -37.67 6.59 -14.39
CA ASP A 146 -36.95 7.79 -14.79
C ASP A 146 -37.34 9.00 -13.93
N GLU A 147 -36.74 10.15 -14.22
CA GLU A 147 -37.04 11.42 -13.55
C GLU A 147 -38.48 11.93 -13.75
N ASN A 148 -39.19 11.48 -14.79
CA ASN A 148 -40.57 11.86 -15.05
C ASN A 148 -41.55 11.04 -14.18
N ASP A 149 -41.12 9.87 -13.73
CA ASP A 149 -41.92 8.99 -12.88
C ASP A 149 -41.63 9.17 -11.39
N VAL A 150 -40.36 9.32 -11.01
CA VAL A 150 -39.95 9.36 -9.60
C VAL A 150 -38.81 10.36 -9.39
N ILE A 151 -38.86 11.09 -8.28
CA ILE A 151 -37.79 12.02 -7.88
C ILE A 151 -37.31 11.66 -6.48
N PHE A 152 -36.00 11.46 -6.32
CA PHE A 152 -35.39 11.23 -5.02
C PHE A 152 -34.88 12.52 -4.40
N THR A 153 -35.14 12.70 -3.10
CA THR A 153 -34.69 13.86 -2.34
C THR A 153 -34.19 13.44 -0.96
N TRP A 154 -33.19 14.15 -0.43
CA TRP A 154 -32.82 14.04 0.99
C TRP A 154 -33.84 14.80 1.83
N LEU A 155 -34.43 14.13 2.83
CA LEU A 155 -35.49 14.71 3.67
C LEU A 155 -35.11 16.07 4.29
N ARG A 156 -33.85 16.21 4.74
CA ARG A 156 -33.25 17.39 5.39
C ARG A 156 -31.79 17.59 4.98
N GLY A 157 -31.44 17.35 3.71
CA GLY A 157 -30.06 17.46 3.24
C GLY A 157 -29.10 16.59 4.07
N ASN A 158 -28.00 17.17 4.56
CA ASN A 158 -27.01 16.45 5.39
C ASN A 158 -27.60 15.90 6.70
N ASP A 159 -28.59 16.56 7.29
CA ASP A 159 -29.27 16.11 8.52
C ASP A 159 -30.20 14.90 8.29
N SER A 160 -30.29 14.42 7.03
CA SER A 160 -30.96 13.16 6.69
C SER A 160 -30.12 11.94 7.04
N VAL A 161 -28.81 12.14 7.28
CA VAL A 161 -27.86 11.07 7.60
C VAL A 161 -27.58 11.11 9.09
N HIS A 162 -27.86 9.98 9.76
CA HIS A 162 -27.64 9.80 11.18
C HIS A 162 -26.67 8.65 11.44
N GLY A 163 -26.13 8.58 12.66
CA GLY A 163 -25.24 7.51 13.11
C GLY A 163 -23.77 7.69 12.71
N ILE A 164 -23.49 8.29 11.55
CA ILE A 164 -22.13 8.39 10.99
C ILE A 164 -21.12 9.07 11.93
N GLU A 165 -21.52 10.13 12.64
CA GLU A 165 -20.67 10.87 13.58
C GLU A 165 -20.28 10.06 14.82
N LYS A 166 -21.09 9.04 15.18
CA LYS A 166 -20.88 8.20 16.36
C LYS A 166 -20.12 6.92 16.05
N LEU A 167 -19.77 6.70 14.77
CA LEU A 167 -19.07 5.50 14.34
C LEU A 167 -17.67 5.46 14.94
N ARG A 168 -17.35 4.32 15.57
CA ARG A 168 -16.01 3.99 16.02
C ARG A 168 -15.49 2.87 15.13
N LEU A 169 -14.60 3.23 14.20
CA LEU A 169 -13.90 2.27 13.36
C LEU A 169 -12.54 1.97 14.01
N SER A 170 -12.06 0.73 13.87
CA SER A 170 -10.79 0.31 14.46
C SER A 170 -9.58 0.96 13.78
N GLN A 171 -9.58 0.97 12.45
CA GLN A 171 -8.44 1.42 11.64
C GLN A 171 -8.62 2.82 11.05
N TYR A 172 -9.84 3.34 11.03
CA TYR A 172 -10.18 4.60 10.37
C TYR A 172 -10.92 5.56 11.30
N THR A 173 -11.01 6.80 10.89
CA THR A 173 -11.86 7.83 11.48
C THR A 173 -12.63 8.50 10.36
N VAL A 174 -13.92 8.77 10.57
CA VAL A 174 -14.71 9.55 9.62
C VAL A 174 -14.37 11.02 9.85
N GLU A 175 -13.80 11.69 8.84
CA GLU A 175 -13.40 13.09 8.95
C GLU A 175 -14.55 14.02 8.55
N ARG A 176 -15.14 13.77 7.37
CA ARG A 176 -16.23 14.57 6.80
C ARG A 176 -17.21 13.69 6.06
N TYR A 177 -18.45 14.17 5.95
CA TYR A 177 -19.46 13.57 5.07
C TYR A 177 -20.39 14.64 4.53
N TYR A 178 -20.95 14.38 3.36
CA TYR A 178 -21.93 15.25 2.74
C TYR A 178 -22.87 14.46 1.82
N THR A 179 -24.06 15.02 1.65
CA THR A 179 -25.12 14.45 0.81
C THR A 179 -25.23 15.24 -0.49
N LEU A 180 -25.41 14.54 -1.61
CA LEU A 180 -25.68 15.14 -2.91
C LEU A 180 -26.91 14.52 -3.54
N VAL A 181 -27.58 15.31 -4.37
CA VAL A 181 -28.62 14.86 -5.30
C VAL A 181 -28.03 14.98 -6.70
N SER A 182 -28.10 13.88 -7.44
CA SER A 182 -27.53 13.77 -8.79
C SER A 182 -28.53 13.06 -9.71
N LYS A 183 -28.20 12.98 -10.99
CA LYS A 183 -28.92 12.20 -11.99
C LYS A 183 -27.92 11.32 -12.74
N SER A 184 -28.32 10.09 -13.02
CA SER A 184 -27.54 9.12 -13.78
C SER A 184 -28.12 9.02 -15.18
N GLN A 185 -27.32 9.38 -16.19
CA GLN A 185 -27.72 9.26 -17.58
C GLN A 185 -27.35 7.86 -18.08
N GLN A 186 -28.34 7.04 -18.37
CA GLN A 186 -28.17 5.72 -18.96
C GLN A 186 -28.76 5.69 -20.37
N GLU A 187 -28.55 4.60 -21.11
CA GLU A 187 -29.11 4.43 -22.47
C GLU A 187 -30.65 4.47 -22.46
N THR A 188 -31.27 4.00 -21.38
CA THR A 188 -32.72 3.91 -21.22
C THR A 188 -33.38 5.19 -20.74
N GLY A 189 -32.63 6.14 -20.18
CA GLY A 189 -33.19 7.39 -19.65
C GLY A 189 -32.31 8.07 -18.59
N SER A 190 -32.87 9.10 -17.95
CA SER A 190 -32.25 9.82 -16.83
C SER A 190 -32.87 9.36 -15.52
N TYR A 191 -32.06 8.81 -14.62
CA TYR A 191 -32.51 8.20 -13.37
C TYR A 191 -32.12 9.07 -12.17
N PRO A 192 -33.02 9.26 -11.19
CA PRO A 192 -32.72 10.03 -9.98
C PRO A 192 -31.72 9.28 -9.09
N GLN A 193 -30.69 9.98 -8.62
CA GLN A 193 -29.63 9.40 -7.79
C GLN A 193 -29.37 10.25 -6.53
N LEU A 194 -29.25 9.59 -5.38
CA LEU A 194 -28.79 10.19 -4.13
C LEU A 194 -27.41 9.64 -3.76
N ILE A 195 -26.50 10.53 -3.40
CA ILE A 195 -25.12 10.17 -3.06
C ILE A 195 -24.84 10.62 -1.64
N LEU A 196 -24.40 9.69 -0.81
CA LEU A 196 -23.72 10.00 0.45
C LEU A 196 -22.23 9.80 0.22
N GLN A 197 -21.45 10.88 0.32
CA GLN A 197 -19.99 10.82 0.27
C GLN A 197 -19.43 11.00 1.67
N PHE A 198 -18.45 10.18 2.05
CA PHE A 198 -17.77 10.28 3.34
C PHE A 198 -16.26 10.03 3.18
N GLU A 199 -15.49 10.77 3.96
CA GLU A 199 -14.03 10.74 3.99
C GLU A 199 -13.54 9.94 5.20
N LEU A 200 -12.76 8.90 4.92
CA LEU A 200 -12.15 8.02 5.91
C LEU A 200 -10.66 8.31 6.01
N ARG A 201 -10.22 8.75 7.19
CA ARG A 201 -8.80 8.97 7.49
C ARG A 201 -8.24 7.79 8.29
N ARG A 202 -7.13 7.20 7.82
CA ARG A 202 -6.51 6.07 8.49
C ARG A 202 -5.79 6.49 9.78
N ASN A 203 -5.89 5.67 10.82
CA ASN A 203 -5.13 5.82 12.05
C ASN A 203 -3.70 5.28 11.87
N VAL A 204 -2.73 6.19 11.73
CA VAL A 204 -1.33 5.86 11.39
C VAL A 204 -0.52 5.23 12.53
N LEU A 205 -0.95 5.40 13.79
CA LEU A 205 -0.14 5.08 14.98
C LEU A 205 0.28 3.60 15.02
N TYR A 206 -0.62 2.70 14.65
CA TYR A 206 -0.34 1.27 14.59
C TYR A 206 0.83 0.95 13.64
N PHE A 207 0.80 1.51 12.42
CA PHE A 207 1.84 1.32 11.43
C PHE A 207 3.18 1.94 11.85
N ILE A 208 3.15 3.07 12.57
CA ILE A 208 4.35 3.70 13.11
C ILE A 208 5.06 2.74 14.07
N LEU A 209 4.33 2.16 15.01
CA LEU A 209 4.89 1.26 16.03
C LEU A 209 5.31 -0.10 15.45
N GLU A 210 4.54 -0.65 14.52
CA GLU A 210 4.80 -1.97 13.95
C GLU A 210 5.87 -1.95 12.85
N THR A 211 5.91 -0.92 12.01
CA THR A 211 6.80 -0.90 10.83
C THR A 211 7.89 0.17 10.92
N TYR A 212 7.54 1.45 11.13
CA TYR A 212 8.50 2.56 11.05
C TYR A 212 9.52 2.55 12.18
N VAL A 213 9.10 2.27 13.42
CA VAL A 213 10.00 2.22 14.58
C VAL A 213 11.01 1.05 14.44
N PRO A 214 10.57 -0.20 14.17
CA PRO A 214 11.52 -1.30 13.95
C PRO A 214 12.46 -1.09 12.77
N SER A 215 11.98 -0.57 11.63
CA SER A 215 12.86 -0.31 10.47
C SER A 215 13.90 0.76 10.77
N THR A 216 13.52 1.82 11.51
CA THR A 216 14.46 2.84 11.97
C THR A 216 15.53 2.24 12.87
N LEU A 217 15.12 1.43 13.86
CA LEU A 217 16.05 0.75 14.77
C LEU A 217 17.01 -0.18 14.02
N LEU A 218 16.56 -0.88 12.97
CA LEU A 218 17.44 -1.69 12.12
C LEU A 218 18.49 -0.85 11.38
N VAL A 219 18.13 0.34 10.90
CA VAL A 219 19.09 1.29 10.32
C VAL A 219 20.08 1.75 11.39
N MET A 220 19.62 2.09 12.60
CA MET A 220 20.51 2.43 13.72
C MET A 220 21.46 1.28 14.07
N LEU A 221 21.01 0.03 14.02
CA LEU A 221 21.86 -1.14 14.28
C LEU A 221 22.92 -1.32 13.20
N SER A 222 22.60 -1.00 11.94
CA SER A 222 23.53 -1.16 10.82
C SER A 222 24.79 -0.29 10.97
N TRP A 223 24.67 0.94 11.48
CA TRP A 223 25.82 1.84 11.64
C TRP A 223 26.63 1.59 12.93
N VAL A 224 26.16 0.70 13.82
CA VAL A 224 26.97 0.25 14.98
C VAL A 224 28.22 -0.47 14.47
N SER A 225 28.14 -1.08 13.28
CA SER A 225 29.28 -1.70 12.61
C SER A 225 30.48 -0.76 12.42
N PHE A 226 30.25 0.55 12.22
CA PHE A 226 31.32 1.55 12.06
C PHE A 226 32.13 1.76 13.35
N TRP A 227 31.57 1.42 14.51
CA TRP A 227 32.23 1.55 15.82
C TRP A 227 33.08 0.34 16.19
N ILE A 228 32.80 -0.82 15.60
CA ILE A 228 33.54 -2.06 15.82
C ILE A 228 34.89 -1.96 15.10
N THR A 229 35.97 -2.53 15.62
CA THR A 229 37.27 -2.54 14.94
C THR A 229 37.22 -3.28 13.59
N LEU A 230 37.96 -2.79 12.58
CA LEU A 230 38.06 -3.40 11.24
C LEU A 230 38.58 -4.85 11.27
N ASP A 231 39.38 -5.20 12.26
CA ASP A 231 39.98 -6.54 12.40
C ASP A 231 38.95 -7.60 12.82
N SER A 232 37.80 -7.18 13.37
CA SER A 232 36.71 -8.07 13.80
C SER A 232 35.74 -8.39 12.66
N VAL A 233 36.28 -8.93 11.57
CA VAL A 233 35.56 -9.34 10.36
C VAL A 233 34.24 -10.09 10.65
N PRO A 234 34.22 -11.17 11.46
CA PRO A 234 32.99 -11.94 11.71
C PRO A 234 31.90 -11.14 12.42
N ALA A 235 32.26 -10.16 13.25
CA ALA A 235 31.28 -9.33 13.95
C ALA A 235 30.59 -8.34 12.99
N ARG A 236 31.37 -7.64 12.16
CA ARG A 236 30.84 -6.67 11.19
C ARG A 236 30.00 -7.36 10.09
N THR A 237 30.46 -8.50 9.55
CA THR A 237 29.70 -9.26 8.54
C THR A 237 28.40 -9.81 9.10
N CYS A 238 28.41 -10.34 10.33
CA CYS A 238 27.21 -10.86 10.97
C CYS A 238 26.15 -9.77 11.17
N ILE A 239 26.52 -8.60 11.69
CA ILE A 239 25.58 -7.47 11.86
C ILE A 239 25.04 -6.99 10.51
N GLY A 240 25.88 -6.86 9.49
CA GLY A 240 25.47 -6.43 8.16
C GLY A 240 24.50 -7.42 7.49
N VAL A 241 24.81 -8.72 7.52
CA VAL A 241 23.94 -9.74 6.91
C VAL A 241 22.62 -9.88 7.69
N THR A 242 22.66 -9.89 9.03
CA THR A 242 21.46 -10.04 9.86
C THR A 242 20.53 -8.84 9.73
N THR A 243 21.06 -7.61 9.62
CA THR A 243 20.23 -6.41 9.41
C THR A 243 19.58 -6.39 8.03
N VAL A 244 20.29 -6.77 6.96
CA VAL A 244 19.72 -6.92 5.61
C VAL A 244 18.61 -7.98 5.59
N LEU A 245 18.86 -9.14 6.20
CA LEU A 245 17.87 -10.22 6.28
C LEU A 245 16.63 -9.76 7.04
N SER A 246 16.82 -9.16 8.23
CA SER A 246 15.71 -8.66 9.07
C SER A 246 14.87 -7.60 8.34
N MET A 247 15.53 -6.69 7.62
CA MET A 247 14.84 -5.68 6.81
C MET A 247 14.06 -6.29 5.65
N THR A 248 14.62 -7.30 4.99
CA THR A 248 13.95 -8.04 3.91
C THR A 248 12.71 -8.77 4.46
N THR A 249 12.81 -9.40 5.64
CA THR A 249 11.68 -10.04 6.31
C THR A 249 10.59 -9.03 6.66
N LEU A 250 10.95 -7.86 7.21
CA LEU A 250 9.99 -6.79 7.52
C LEU A 250 9.28 -6.29 6.26
N MET A 251 10.00 -6.10 5.16
CA MET A 251 9.44 -5.67 3.87
C MET A 251 8.49 -6.71 3.25
N ILE A 252 8.78 -8.00 3.41
CA ILE A 252 7.87 -9.07 2.96
C ILE A 252 6.62 -9.12 3.86
N GLY A 253 6.79 -8.95 5.18
CA GLY A 253 5.70 -8.92 6.15
C GLY A 253 4.75 -7.74 5.97
N SER A 254 5.28 -6.53 5.70
CA SER A 254 4.42 -5.38 5.43
C SER A 254 3.58 -5.57 4.16
N ARG A 255 4.14 -6.21 3.13
CA ARG A 255 3.45 -6.48 1.86
C ARG A 255 2.47 -7.65 1.92
N SER A 256 2.56 -8.55 2.89
CA SER A 256 1.62 -9.67 3.02
C SER A 256 0.26 -9.23 3.58
N SER A 257 0.23 -8.11 4.31
CA SER A 257 -1.00 -7.54 4.87
C SER A 257 -1.93 -6.93 3.81
N LEU A 258 -1.42 -6.60 2.62
CA LEU A 258 -2.17 -6.06 1.50
C LEU A 258 -2.21 -7.06 0.33
N SER A 259 -3.32 -7.11 -0.42
CA SER A 259 -3.37 -7.98 -1.60
C SER A 259 -2.40 -7.53 -2.68
N LYS A 260 -1.89 -8.52 -3.42
CA LYS A 260 -0.95 -8.37 -4.53
C LYS A 260 -1.55 -7.69 -5.77
N THR A 261 -2.84 -7.35 -5.75
CA THR A 261 -3.56 -6.85 -6.93
C THR A 261 -3.25 -5.39 -7.25
N ASN A 262 -2.79 -4.61 -6.26
CA ASN A 262 -2.48 -3.18 -6.45
C ASN A 262 -1.00 -2.98 -6.80
N CYS A 263 -0.70 -2.88 -8.11
CA CYS A 263 0.63 -2.62 -8.66
C CYS A 263 1.02 -1.13 -8.58
N PHE A 264 0.94 -0.54 -7.39
CA PHE A 264 1.36 0.84 -7.15
C PHE A 264 2.37 0.89 -6.00
N ILE A 265 3.38 1.75 -6.16
CA ILE A 265 4.37 2.05 -5.13
C ILE A 265 3.67 2.86 -4.05
N LYS A 266 3.72 2.37 -2.81
CA LYS A 266 3.14 3.02 -1.64
C LYS A 266 4.19 3.83 -0.88
N ALA A 267 3.76 4.82 -0.12
CA ALA A 267 4.64 5.61 0.75
C ALA A 267 5.47 4.73 1.72
N ILE A 268 4.86 3.69 2.28
CA ILE A 268 5.55 2.72 3.14
C ILE A 268 6.64 1.93 2.40
N ASP A 269 6.40 1.55 1.14
CA ASP A 269 7.36 0.82 0.30
C ASP A 269 8.58 1.69 0.00
N VAL A 270 8.37 2.99 -0.23
CA VAL A 270 9.45 3.98 -0.41
C VAL A 270 10.29 4.10 0.86
N TYR A 271 9.66 4.21 2.03
CA TYR A 271 10.37 4.32 3.30
C TYR A 271 11.23 3.08 3.59
N LEU A 272 10.65 1.89 3.41
CA LEU A 272 11.37 0.64 3.58
C LEU A 272 12.49 0.49 2.54
N GLY A 273 12.28 0.94 1.29
CA GLY A 273 13.33 0.97 0.26
C GLY A 273 14.50 1.91 0.61
N ILE A 274 14.20 3.07 1.21
CA ILE A 274 15.22 3.99 1.72
C ILE A 274 16.01 3.29 2.84
N CYS A 275 15.33 2.77 3.87
CA CYS A 275 15.98 2.07 4.99
C CYS A 275 16.84 0.90 4.52
N PHE A 276 16.34 0.10 3.57
CA PHE A 276 17.09 -1.00 2.96
C PHE A 276 18.36 -0.51 2.26
N SER A 277 18.27 0.60 1.53
CA SER A 277 19.42 1.20 0.83
C SER A 277 20.50 1.67 1.81
N PHE A 278 20.13 2.23 2.96
CA PHE A 278 21.08 2.62 4.01
C PHE A 278 21.78 1.41 4.64
N ILE A 279 21.02 0.37 4.99
CA ILE A 279 21.57 -0.87 5.56
C ILE A 279 22.52 -1.54 4.56
N PHE A 280 22.11 -1.65 3.30
CA PHE A 280 22.96 -2.17 2.23
C PHE A 280 24.21 -1.29 2.01
N GLY A 281 24.06 0.03 2.07
CA GLY A 281 25.16 0.98 2.02
C GLY A 281 26.19 0.76 3.13
N ALA A 282 25.77 0.46 4.36
CA ALA A 282 26.68 0.13 5.46
C ALA A 282 27.45 -1.18 5.22
N LEU A 283 26.81 -2.18 4.60
CA LEU A 283 27.48 -3.43 4.20
C LEU A 283 28.53 -3.20 3.10
N VAL A 284 28.19 -2.37 2.10
CA VAL A 284 29.12 -2.00 1.02
C VAL A 284 30.30 -1.20 1.55
N GLU A 285 30.05 -0.27 2.47
CA GLU A 285 31.08 0.51 3.15
C GLU A 285 32.10 -0.40 3.83
N TYR A 286 31.62 -1.40 4.58
CA TYR A 286 32.50 -2.37 5.23
C TYR A 286 33.32 -3.17 4.21
N ALA A 287 32.71 -3.62 3.11
CA ALA A 287 33.43 -4.36 2.07
C ALA A 287 34.56 -3.51 1.44
N VAL A 288 34.30 -2.23 1.19
CA VAL A 288 35.28 -1.27 0.67
C VAL A 288 36.38 -0.97 1.69
N ALA A 289 36.01 -0.77 2.96
CA ALA A 289 36.96 -0.51 4.05
C ALA A 289 37.89 -1.72 4.28
N HIS A 290 37.34 -2.94 4.28
CA HIS A 290 38.12 -4.17 4.40
C HIS A 290 39.05 -4.40 3.20
N TYR A 291 38.55 -4.22 1.98
CA TYR A 291 39.36 -4.38 0.76
C TYR A 291 40.50 -3.37 0.69
N SER A 292 40.23 -2.09 0.99
CA SER A 292 41.25 -1.04 1.01
C SER A 292 42.29 -1.21 2.12
N SER A 293 41.89 -1.73 3.28
CA SER A 293 42.80 -2.11 4.36
C SER A 293 43.72 -3.27 3.93
N SER A 294 43.15 -4.33 3.34
CA SER A 294 43.89 -5.49 2.86
C SER A 294 44.94 -5.14 1.80
N GLN A 295 44.61 -4.25 0.84
CA GLN A 295 45.58 -3.78 -0.15
C GLN A 295 46.77 -3.04 0.48
N LYS A 296 46.55 -2.28 1.56
CA LYS A 296 47.63 -1.57 2.27
C LYS A 296 48.52 -2.49 3.07
N TYR A 297 47.96 -3.55 3.67
CA TYR A 297 48.75 -4.59 4.30
C TYR A 297 49.61 -5.34 3.26
N ALA A 298 49.05 -5.66 2.08
CA ALA A 298 49.80 -6.27 0.99
C ALA A 298 50.91 -5.35 0.43
N ALA A 299 50.68 -4.03 0.38
CA ALA A 299 51.68 -3.05 -0.07
C ALA A 299 52.77 -2.73 0.98
N LYS A 300 52.55 -3.08 2.26
CA LYS A 300 53.49 -2.85 3.37
C LYS A 300 54.28 -4.10 3.79
N ALA A 301 54.05 -5.26 3.19
CA ALA A 301 54.86 -6.45 3.44
C ALA A 301 56.31 -6.18 3.00
N PRO A 302 57.30 -6.16 3.92
CA PRO A 302 58.70 -6.07 3.53
C PRO A 302 59.10 -7.36 2.81
N GLN A 303 59.85 -7.25 1.72
CA GLN A 303 60.65 -8.37 1.21
C GLN A 303 61.71 -8.70 2.28
N GLU A 304 61.39 -9.57 3.24
CA GLU A 304 62.41 -10.21 4.06
C GLU A 304 62.96 -11.44 3.33
N GLY A 305 64.23 -11.35 2.96
CA GLY A 305 65.07 -12.50 2.74
C GLY A 305 66.54 -12.07 2.76
N PRO A 306 67.51 -12.96 3.05
CA PRO A 306 67.49 -14.11 3.96
C PRO A 306 68.59 -13.98 5.05
N ALA A 307 68.39 -14.52 6.26
CA ALA A 307 69.50 -14.71 7.19
C ALA A 307 69.27 -15.92 8.12
N ASN A 308 70.01 -16.99 7.80
CA ASN A 308 70.54 -18.04 8.66
C ASN A 308 69.98 -18.17 10.09
N GLU A 309 69.23 -19.25 10.32
CA GLU A 309 69.36 -20.00 11.57
C GLU A 309 69.37 -21.50 11.29
N LEU A 310 70.35 -22.14 11.92
CA LEU A 310 70.84 -23.48 11.69
C LEU A 310 69.99 -24.52 12.44
N THR A 311 69.87 -25.71 11.83
CA THR A 311 69.58 -27.03 12.44
C THR A 311 68.17 -27.35 12.95
N LYS A 312 67.44 -28.18 12.20
CA LYS A 312 67.08 -29.55 12.61
C LYS A 312 66.71 -30.42 11.40
N GLU A 313 67.21 -31.65 11.44
CA GLU A 313 67.05 -32.81 10.54
C GLU A 313 65.54 -33.09 10.25
N MET A 314 65.08 -33.70 9.16
CA MET A 314 65.51 -34.97 8.55
C MET A 314 64.72 -35.25 7.24
N GLU A 315 65.36 -36.01 6.32
CA GLU A 315 64.81 -36.89 5.27
C GLU A 315 64.15 -36.35 3.97
N GLU A 316 64.99 -36.36 2.92
CA GLU A 316 64.66 -36.67 1.52
C GLU A 316 63.71 -37.88 1.37
N VAL A 317 62.67 -37.73 0.55
CA VAL A 317 62.31 -38.78 -0.43
C VAL A 317 61.93 -38.11 -1.75
N ASN A 318 62.80 -38.35 -2.73
CA ASN A 318 62.69 -37.93 -4.11
C ASN A 318 62.00 -39.05 -4.91
N ILE A 319 60.81 -38.83 -5.48
CA ILE A 319 60.28 -39.68 -6.56
C ILE A 319 59.80 -38.79 -7.69
N THR A 320 60.75 -38.43 -8.54
CA THR A 320 60.50 -38.13 -9.95
C THR A 320 60.59 -39.43 -10.74
N ASN A 321 59.67 -39.60 -11.69
CA ASN A 321 59.71 -40.48 -12.87
C ASN A 321 58.76 -41.68 -12.86
N ILE A 322 57.46 -41.42 -13.07
CA ILE A 322 56.66 -42.29 -13.93
C ILE A 322 55.84 -41.41 -14.89
N LEU A 323 56.14 -41.60 -16.19
CA LEU A 323 55.34 -41.33 -17.39
C LEU A 323 55.23 -39.88 -17.92
N ASN A 324 56.26 -39.49 -18.67
CA ASN A 324 56.08 -38.70 -19.90
C ASN A 324 55.84 -39.66 -21.08
N SER A 325 54.61 -39.70 -21.62
CA SER A 325 54.38 -39.64 -23.08
C SER A 325 52.89 -39.53 -23.42
N SER A 326 52.59 -38.44 -24.11
CA SER A 326 51.51 -38.20 -25.09
C SER A 326 50.03 -38.06 -24.64
N ASN A 327 49.62 -36.78 -24.63
CA ASN A 327 48.47 -36.17 -25.34
C ASN A 327 47.06 -36.75 -25.08
N THR A 328 46.11 -35.99 -24.50
CA THR A 328 45.50 -34.81 -25.11
C THR A 328 44.57 -34.04 -24.16
N SER A 329 44.61 -32.71 -24.28
CA SER A 329 43.52 -31.75 -24.10
C SER A 329 43.23 -31.14 -22.70
N TYR A 330 43.31 -29.81 -22.68
CA TYR A 330 42.77 -28.84 -21.72
C TYR A 330 43.50 -28.63 -20.37
N GLU A 331 44.59 -27.87 -20.41
CA GLU A 331 44.90 -26.89 -19.36
C GLU A 331 45.27 -25.54 -19.98
N ARG A 332 44.60 -24.47 -19.53
CA ARG A 332 45.13 -23.10 -19.62
C ARG A 332 45.22 -22.54 -18.21
N LYS A 333 46.30 -22.92 -17.53
CA LYS A 333 46.77 -22.31 -16.29
C LYS A 333 47.53 -21.03 -16.68
N ILE A 334 46.94 -19.87 -16.43
CA ILE A 334 47.62 -18.59 -16.63
C ILE A 334 48.38 -18.29 -15.34
N SER A 335 49.69 -18.53 -15.34
CA SER A 335 50.62 -17.91 -14.40
C SER A 335 50.91 -16.49 -14.89
N PHE A 336 50.57 -15.49 -14.08
CA PHE A 336 51.02 -14.12 -14.30
C PHE A 336 52.38 -13.94 -13.64
N THR A 337 53.43 -14.01 -14.45
CA THR A 337 54.79 -13.59 -14.07
C THR A 337 54.75 -12.08 -13.83
N SER A 338 55.23 -11.66 -12.66
CA SER A 338 55.51 -10.28 -12.30
C SER A 338 56.45 -9.64 -13.32
N ILE A 339 55.96 -8.61 -14.02
CA ILE A 339 56.78 -7.68 -14.77
C ILE A 339 56.68 -6.34 -14.03
N GLU A 340 57.76 -6.00 -13.31
CA GLU A 340 58.04 -4.62 -12.92
C GLU A 340 58.34 -3.82 -14.19
N ILE A 341 57.47 -2.88 -14.55
CA ILE A 341 57.81 -1.79 -15.49
C ILE A 341 57.30 -0.48 -14.89
N SER A 342 58.21 0.49 -14.90
CA SER A 342 58.12 1.83 -14.33
C SER A 342 56.91 2.64 -14.82
N SER A 343 56.55 3.62 -14.00
CA SER A 343 55.70 4.74 -14.33
C SER A 343 56.11 5.38 -15.66
N ASP A 344 55.25 5.27 -16.68
CA ASP A 344 55.13 6.28 -17.73
C ASP A 344 53.74 6.21 -18.37
N ASN A 345 53.17 7.39 -18.62
CA ASN A 345 51.88 7.58 -19.25
C ASN A 345 51.84 6.93 -20.65
N VAL A 346 51.28 5.72 -20.76
CA VAL A 346 51.06 5.08 -22.06
C VAL A 346 49.88 5.76 -22.77
N ASN A 347 50.21 6.62 -23.74
CA ASN A 347 49.23 7.22 -24.64
C ASN A 347 48.75 6.15 -25.65
N CYS A 348 47.52 5.63 -25.50
CA CYS A 348 46.98 4.51 -26.29
C CYS A 348 46.63 4.90 -27.76
N SER A 349 47.12 6.06 -28.23
CA SER A 349 46.94 6.55 -29.60
C SER A 349 47.93 5.94 -30.61
N ASP A 350 49.09 5.46 -30.17
CA ASP A 350 50.19 5.03 -31.05
C ASP A 350 50.27 3.52 -31.35
N LEU A 351 49.32 2.70 -30.87
CA LEU A 351 49.27 1.29 -31.26
C LEU A 351 48.38 1.07 -32.48
N THR A 352 48.96 0.51 -33.54
CA THR A 352 48.28 -0.05 -34.71
C THR A 352 47.55 -1.35 -34.32
N MET A 353 46.45 -1.23 -33.57
CA MET A 353 45.59 -2.35 -33.21
C MET A 353 44.16 -2.19 -33.73
N LYS A 354 43.51 -3.34 -33.98
CA LYS A 354 42.11 -3.45 -34.43
C LYS A 354 41.17 -2.70 -33.47
N THR A 355 40.11 -2.12 -34.03
CA THR A 355 39.17 -1.18 -33.38
C THR A 355 38.60 -1.69 -32.04
N HIS A 356 38.43 -3.01 -31.89
CA HIS A 356 37.93 -3.65 -30.67
C HIS A 356 38.93 -3.59 -29.49
N GLU A 357 40.25 -3.63 -29.77
CA GLU A 357 41.29 -3.56 -28.74
C GLU A 357 41.50 -2.13 -28.22
N LYS A 358 41.35 -1.12 -29.09
CA LYS A 358 41.37 0.30 -28.71
C LYS A 358 40.24 0.64 -27.73
N ILE A 359 39.03 0.14 -27.98
CA ILE A 359 37.88 0.34 -27.07
C ILE A 359 38.15 -0.30 -25.71
N LYS A 360 38.73 -1.52 -25.68
CA LYS A 360 39.09 -2.23 -24.45
C LYS A 360 40.19 -1.51 -23.65
N CYS A 361 41.19 -0.91 -24.32
CA CYS A 361 42.22 -0.07 -23.68
C CYS A 361 41.62 1.20 -23.05
N VAL A 362 40.73 1.89 -23.77
CA VAL A 362 40.09 3.13 -23.29
C VAL A 362 39.15 2.87 -22.11
N LEU A 363 38.34 1.80 -22.17
CA LEU A 363 37.50 1.37 -21.04
C LEU A 363 38.33 0.97 -19.83
N ARG A 364 39.43 0.23 -20.03
CA ARG A 364 40.36 -0.14 -18.95
C ARG A 364 41.02 1.08 -18.31
N ASN A 365 41.47 2.05 -19.09
CA ASN A 365 42.06 3.29 -18.56
C ASN A 365 41.04 4.19 -17.87
N LYS A 366 39.80 4.30 -18.38
CA LYS A 366 38.71 5.02 -17.68
C LYS A 366 38.35 4.34 -16.37
N MET A 367 38.27 3.01 -16.36
CA MET A 367 37.98 2.23 -15.16
C MET A 367 39.12 2.37 -14.13
N HIS A 368 40.39 2.32 -14.57
CA HIS A 368 41.54 2.58 -13.69
C HIS A 368 41.59 4.02 -13.16
N ARG A 369 41.14 5.01 -13.94
CA ARG A 369 41.03 6.41 -13.48
C ARG A 369 39.91 6.61 -12.46
N ILE A 370 38.79 5.89 -12.60
CA ILE A 370 37.70 5.87 -11.62
C ILE A 370 38.15 5.15 -10.34
N ILE A 371 38.89 4.05 -10.48
CA ILE A 371 39.52 3.31 -9.36
C ILE A 371 40.59 4.15 -8.65
N GLY A 372 41.37 4.95 -9.40
CA GLY A 372 42.35 5.89 -8.86
C GLY A 372 41.72 7.14 -8.22
N TYR A 373 40.47 7.48 -8.53
CA TYR A 373 39.71 8.46 -7.73
C TYR A 373 39.25 7.86 -6.39
N PHE A 374 39.10 6.53 -6.34
CA PHE A 374 38.75 5.75 -5.17
C PHE A 374 39.96 5.15 -4.41
N THR A 375 41.19 5.62 -4.66
CA THR A 375 42.31 5.32 -3.76
C THR A 375 42.14 6.09 -2.46
N ILE A 376 41.32 5.53 -1.58
CA ILE A 376 41.09 6.00 -0.22
C ILE A 376 42.44 5.93 0.52
N GLN A 377 43.02 7.09 0.75
CA GLN A 377 44.38 7.22 1.28
C GLN A 377 44.50 6.77 2.74
N ASN A 378 43.39 6.59 3.48
CA ASN A 378 43.33 6.00 4.83
C ASN A 378 42.00 5.22 5.08
N PRO A 379 42.01 3.89 5.34
CA PRO A 379 40.79 3.13 5.65
C PRO A 379 40.14 3.59 6.97
N SER A 380 40.93 4.05 7.94
CA SER A 380 40.43 4.63 9.20
C SER A 380 39.65 5.92 9.02
N ASN A 381 39.90 6.67 7.94
CA ASN A 381 39.14 7.87 7.63
C ASN A 381 37.75 7.53 7.07
N VAL A 382 37.57 6.37 6.43
CA VAL A 382 36.27 5.94 5.88
C VAL A 382 35.28 5.74 7.02
N ASP A 383 35.62 4.91 8.01
CA ASP A 383 34.79 4.70 9.20
C ASP A 383 34.51 6.03 9.93
N HIS A 384 35.48 6.96 9.96
CA HIS A 384 35.31 8.27 10.62
C HIS A 384 34.28 9.16 9.91
N TYR A 385 34.34 9.25 8.57
CA TYR A 385 33.34 9.99 7.80
C TYR A 385 31.98 9.29 7.81
N SER A 386 31.94 7.96 7.72
CA SER A 386 30.72 7.15 7.75
C SER A 386 29.92 7.36 9.05
N LYS A 387 30.60 7.46 10.20
CA LYS A 387 29.98 7.71 11.52
C LYS A 387 29.17 9.01 11.58
N LEU A 388 29.59 10.05 10.87
CA LEU A 388 28.88 11.34 10.87
C LEU A 388 27.88 11.42 9.71
N LEU A 389 28.28 10.98 8.52
CA LEU A 389 27.54 11.20 7.29
C LEU A 389 26.28 10.32 7.19
N PHE A 390 26.35 9.06 7.63
CA PHE A 390 25.19 8.16 7.58
C PHE A 390 24.03 8.64 8.48
N PRO A 391 24.24 8.94 9.77
CA PRO A 391 23.18 9.49 10.63
C PRO A 391 22.63 10.82 10.14
N LEU A 392 23.49 11.74 9.71
CA LEU A 392 23.06 13.06 9.25
C LEU A 392 22.20 12.95 7.97
N PHE A 393 22.64 12.14 7.01
CA PHE A 393 21.89 11.93 5.78
C PHE A 393 20.56 11.20 6.04
N PHE A 394 20.54 10.19 6.92
CA PHE A 394 19.30 9.50 7.29
C PHE A 394 18.30 10.44 7.97
N MET A 395 18.76 11.29 8.90
CA MET A 395 17.88 12.29 9.55
C MET A 395 17.30 13.28 8.53
N LEU A 396 18.11 13.77 7.60
CA LEU A 396 17.65 14.67 6.53
C LEU A 396 16.59 14.00 5.64
N VAL A 397 16.82 12.75 5.23
CA VAL A 397 15.85 11.99 4.43
C VAL A 397 14.55 11.75 5.20
N ASN A 398 14.61 11.45 6.50
CA ASN A 398 13.40 11.30 7.33
C ASN A 398 12.60 12.60 7.40
N VAL A 399 13.25 13.74 7.61
CA VAL A 399 12.57 15.05 7.62
C VAL A 399 11.86 15.30 6.29
N PHE A 400 12.53 15.06 5.16
CA PHE A 400 11.89 15.21 3.85
C PHE A 400 10.74 14.21 3.63
N TYR A 401 10.91 12.95 4.03
CA TYR A 401 9.89 11.93 3.90
C TYR A 401 8.61 12.30 4.65
N TRP A 402 8.72 12.64 5.94
CA TRP A 402 7.57 12.99 6.76
C TRP A 402 6.94 14.32 6.32
N ALA A 403 7.75 15.31 5.94
CA ALA A 403 7.23 16.57 5.43
C ALA A 403 6.45 16.37 4.11
N TYR A 404 6.95 15.53 3.21
CA TYR A 404 6.26 15.23 1.96
C TYR A 404 4.95 14.49 2.20
N TYR A 405 4.95 13.36 2.91
CA TYR A 405 3.74 12.52 3.02
C TYR A 405 2.68 13.02 4.02
N LEU A 406 3.03 13.91 4.95
CA LEU A 406 2.04 14.50 5.88
C LEU A 406 1.39 15.79 5.35
N TYR A 407 2.10 16.57 4.52
CA TYR A 407 1.62 17.88 4.07
C TYR A 407 1.29 17.94 2.58
N PHE A 408 1.98 17.18 1.74
CA PHE A 408 1.76 17.12 0.29
C PHE A 408 1.08 15.82 -0.10
#